data_AF-A0A6J6LDT8-F1
#
_entry.id   AF-A0A6J6LDT8-F1
#
_cell.length_a   1.000
_cell.length_b   1.000
_cell.length_c   1.000
_cell.angle_alpha   90.00
_cell.angle_beta   90.00
_cell.angle_gamma   90.00
#
_symmetry.space_group_name_H-M   'P 1'
#
loop_
_entity.id
_entity.type
_entity.pdbx_description
1 polymer ?
#
loop_
_entity_poly.entity_id
_entity_poly.type
_entity_poly.pdbx_seq_one_letter_code
_entity_poly.pdbx_strand_id
1 'polypeptide(L)' 'MAYDVNVALTGGGPFRTTELISMHIFQDAFLNGNFGTGQSKAVIMFLMVAIAALVQVSISKRYEVQR' A
#
# COMPACT_ATOMS: atom_id res chain seq x y z
N MET A 1 10.22 -0.04 0.23
CA MET A 1 10.67 1.36 0.17
C MET A 1 9.66 2.33 0.78
N ALA A 2 8.36 2.30 0.45
CA ALA A 2 7.41 3.27 1.03
C ALA A 2 7.28 3.14 2.57
N TYR A 3 7.23 1.90 3.09
CA TYR A 3 7.25 1.62 4.53
C TYR A 3 8.54 2.14 5.21
N ASP A 4 9.70 1.85 4.63
CA ASP A 4 11.01 2.21 5.20
C ASP A 4 11.18 3.72 5.33
N VAL A 5 10.73 4.48 4.32
CA VAL A 5 10.77 5.95 4.32
C VAL A 5 9.81 6.52 5.36
N ASN A 6 8.61 5.95 5.51
CA ASN A 6 7.64 6.41 6.49
C ASN A 6 8.13 6.21 7.93
N VAL A 7 8.70 5.04 8.21
CA VAL A 7 9.32 4.74 9.50
C VAL A 7 10.51 5.65 9.77
N ALA A 8 11.37 5.88 8.77
CA ALA A 8 12.57 6.70 8.91
C ALA A 8 12.28 8.19 9.13
N LEU A 9 11.21 8.74 8.53
CA LEU A 9 10.91 10.17 8.59
C LEU A 9 10.01 10.56 9.76
N THR A 10 8.94 9.80 10.03
CA THR A 10 7.93 10.18 11.02
C THR A 10 7.47 9.05 11.93
N GLY A 11 7.73 7.79 11.56
CA GLY A 11 7.20 6.64 12.29
C GLY A 11 5.66 6.64 12.36
N GLY A 12 4.98 7.33 11.44
CA GLY A 12 3.52 7.52 11.46
C GLY A 12 3.03 8.75 12.23
N GLY A 13 3.88 9.52 12.91
CA GLY A 13 3.47 10.72 13.65
C GLY A 13 3.21 11.97 12.78
N PRO A 14 2.57 13.03 13.33
CA PRO A 14 1.82 13.09 14.58
C PRO A 14 0.41 12.47 14.45
N PHE A 15 -0.09 11.88 15.55
CA PHE A 15 -1.43 11.26 15.63
C PHE A 15 -1.74 10.19 14.56
N ARG A 16 -0.75 9.43 14.10
CA ARG A 16 -0.94 8.40 13.04
C ARG A 16 -1.34 8.99 11.67
N THR A 17 -1.26 10.30 11.49
CA THR A 17 -1.73 11.00 10.28
C THR A 17 -0.82 10.75 9.08
N THR A 18 0.46 10.45 9.31
CA THR A 18 1.41 10.17 8.23
C THR A 18 1.63 8.68 8.02
N GLU A 19 0.95 7.82 8.78
CA GLU A 19 1.11 6.37 8.70
C GLU A 19 0.64 5.85 7.33
N LEU A 20 1.54 5.25 6.57
CA LEU A 20 1.16 4.62 5.30
C LEU A 20 0.37 3.34 5.56
N ILE A 21 -0.52 2.99 4.62
CA ILE A 21 -1.33 1.75 4.68
C ILE A 21 -0.43 0.52 4.93
N SER A 22 0.76 0.49 4.33
CA SER A 22 1.75 -0.57 4.55
C SER A 22 2.25 -0.66 6.00
N MET A 23 2.39 0.46 6.70
CA MET A 23 2.79 0.48 8.12
C MET A 23 1.67 -0.03 9.02
N HIS A 24 0.43 0.35 8.72
CA HIS A 24 -0.73 -0.13 9.47
C HIS A 24 -0.93 -1.64 9.34
N ILE A 25 -0.77 -2.18 8.12
CA ILE A 25 -0.84 -3.63 7.87
C ILE A 25 0.23 -4.37 8.66
N PHE A 26 1.47 -3.84 8.67
CA PHE A 26 2.58 -4.45 9.40
C PHE A 26 2.34 -4.43 10.90
N GLN A 27 1.87 -3.29 11.45
CA GLN A 27 1.50 -3.17 12.85
C GLN A 27 0.42 -4.19 13.24
N ASP A 28 -0.64 -4.33 12.45
CA ASP A 28 -1.70 -5.27 12.78
C ASP A 28 -1.27 -6.73 12.66
N ALA A 29 -0.49 -7.08 11.63
CA ALA A 29 -0.03 -8.44 11.45
C ALA A 29 0.99 -8.85 12.53
N PHE A 30 2.00 -8.02 12.80
CA PHE A 30 3.18 -8.43 13.57
C PHE A 30 3.27 -7.81 14.96
N LEU A 31 2.79 -6.57 15.16
CA LEU A 31 2.86 -5.89 16.46
C LEU A 31 1.65 -6.22 17.33
N ASN A 32 0.45 -6.25 16.75
CA ASN A 32 -0.79 -6.57 17.46
C ASN A 32 -1.12 -8.07 17.48
N GLY A 33 -0.35 -8.90 16.75
CA GLY A 33 -0.59 -10.34 16.61
C GLY A 33 -1.88 -10.70 15.84
N ASN A 34 -2.52 -9.72 15.21
CA ASN A 34 -3.77 -9.89 14.47
C ASN A 34 -3.49 -10.28 13.01
N PHE A 35 -2.87 -11.44 12.81
CA PHE A 35 -2.46 -11.93 11.50
C PHE A 35 -3.62 -12.01 10.49
N GLY A 36 -4.84 -12.39 10.91
CA GLY A 36 -6.00 -12.44 10.03
C GLY A 36 -6.45 -11.06 9.53
N THR A 37 -6.47 -10.07 10.43
CA THR A 37 -6.80 -8.68 10.08
C THR A 37 -5.68 -8.06 9.22
N GLY A 38 -4.43 -8.32 9.54
CA GLY A 38 -3.28 -7.88 8.74
C GLY A 38 -3.29 -8.47 7.33
N GLN A 39 -3.52 -9.79 7.20
CA GLN A 39 -3.60 -10.45 5.90
C GLN A 39 -4.77 -9.95 5.04
N SER A 40 -5.97 -9.80 5.61
CA SER A 40 -7.12 -9.30 4.85
C SER A 40 -6.87 -7.88 4.31
N LYS A 41 -6.29 -6.99 5.13
CA LYS A 41 -5.88 -5.66 4.67
C LYS A 41 -4.81 -5.72 3.57
N ALA A 42 -3.86 -6.65 3.65
CA ALA A 42 -2.84 -6.85 2.62
C ALA A 42 -3.42 -7.30 1.28
N VAL A 43 -4.37 -8.25 1.30
CA VAL A 43 -5.06 -8.72 0.08
C VAL A 43 -5.86 -7.60 -0.57
N ILE A 44 -6.59 -6.81 0.23
CA ILE A 44 -7.34 -5.65 -0.27
C ILE A 44 -6.40 -4.61 -0.92
N MET A 45 -5.27 -4.31 -0.28
CA MET A 45 -4.27 -3.40 -0.84
C MET A 45 -3.71 -3.92 -2.17
N PHE A 46 -3.39 -5.21 -2.23
CA PHE A 46 -2.88 -5.84 -3.44
C PHE A 46 -3.88 -5.71 -4.60
N LEU A 47 -5.16 -5.99 -4.36
CA LEU A 47 -6.20 -5.86 -5.40
C LEU A 47 -6.36 -4.41 -5.87
N MET A 48 -6.35 -3.42 -4.96
CA MET A 48 -6.43 -2.01 -5.36
C MET A 48 -5.25 -1.60 -6.25
N VAL A 49 -4.03 -1.95 -5.86
CA VAL A 49 -2.83 -1.61 -6.63
C VAL A 49 -2.79 -2.36 -7.96
N ALA A 50 -3.18 -3.64 -7.97
CA ALA A 50 -3.24 -4.44 -9.19
C ALA A 50 -4.24 -3.87 -10.19
N ILE A 51 -5.44 -3.51 -9.74
CA ILE A 51 -6.45 -2.87 -10.60
C ILE A 51 -5.93 -1.52 -11.13
N ALA A 52 -5.39 -0.67 -10.25
CA ALA A 52 -4.81 0.61 -10.67
C ALA A 52 -3.69 0.44 -11.70
N ALA A 53 -2.79 -0.53 -11.50
CA ALA A 53 -1.69 -0.83 -12.41
C ALA A 53 -2.20 -1.38 -13.75
N LEU A 54 -3.18 -2.30 -13.74
CA LEU A 54 -3.78 -2.84 -14.97
C LEU A 54 -4.49 -1.75 -15.78
N VAL A 55 -5.23 -0.87 -15.10
CA VAL A 55 -5.88 0.29 -15.73
C VAL A 55 -4.81 1.23 -16.31
N GLN A 56 -3.79 1.60 -15.52
CA GLN A 56 -2.70 2.45 -15.97
C GLN A 56 -2.00 1.87 -17.20
N VAL A 57 -1.64 0.59 -17.19
CA VAL A 57 -0.96 -0.09 -18.31
C VAL A 57 -1.85 -0.17 -19.54
N SER A 58 -3.14 -0.48 -19.36
CA SER A 58 -4.08 -0.55 -20.48
C SER A 58 -4.26 0.81 -21.17
N ILE A 59 -4.32 1.88 -20.38
CA ILE A 59 -4.40 3.25 -20.88
C ILE A 59 -3.09 3.63 -21.58
N SER A 60 -1.92 3.40 -20.95
CA SER A 60 -0.62 3.70 -21.55
C SER A 60 -0.41 2.99 -22.88
N LYS A 61 -0.78 1.70 -23.00
CA LYS A 61 -0.70 0.96 -24.26
C LYS A 61 -1.55 1.57 -25.37
N ARG A 62 -2.73 2.13 -25.06
CA ARG A 62 -3.58 2.79 -26.06
C ARG A 62 -2.94 4.08 -26.60
N TYR A 63 -2.19 4.80 -25.76
CA TYR A 63 -1.47 6.00 -26.19
C TYR A 63 -0.23 5.69 -27.03
N GLU A 64 0.46 4.57 -26.78
CA GLU A 64 1.59 4.12 -27.62
C GLU A 64 1.13 3.68 -29.02
N VAL A 65 -0.03 3.03 -29.13
CA VAL A 65 -0.56 2.56 -30.43
C VAL A 65 -1.02 3.70 -31.35
N GLN A 66 -1.24 4.90 -30.81
CA GLN A 66 -1.65 6.08 -31.58
C GLN A 66 -0.46 6.93 -32.08
N ARG A 67 0.78 6.57 -31.73
CA ARG A 67 1.99 7.21 -32.29
C ARG A 67 2.54 6.46 -33.48
#